data_AF-A0AB33JV18-F1
#
_entry.id   AF-A0AB33JV18-F1
#
_cell.length_a   1.000
_cell.length_b   1.000
_cell.length_c   1.000
_cell.angle_alpha   90.00
_cell.angle_beta   90.00
_cell.angle_gamma   90.00
#
_symmetry.space_group_name_H-M   'P 1'
#
loop_
_entity.id
_entity.type
_entity.pdbx_description
1 polymer ?
#
loop_
_entity_poly.entity_id
_entity_poly.type
_entity_poly.pdbx_seq_one_letter_code
_entity_poly.pdbx_strand_id
1 'polypeptide(L)'
;MKKFFIILIIFAVVVSARAQNLSDTIVVQHGRDIAPYGRIVPTDSLAWHNRFRTDDADYLQSHPWKAALQAAGINVLVHGFDRFVLGEDFAKVTFKTIGHNFRHAFVWDNDQFSTNLFAHPYHGNLYYNSARSHGLSFWQSAPYALGGSLMWEFLGEQEPPAINDLLATTFGGIAIGEVTHRISALILNDRTRGFRRFLREFGATVVNPMQGMVRLLGGDAWRIRHENYLYHDYERFPVDFKTTVGLRYLADDGGLFRGESNPYVTFFLEYGDPFREETMQPYDYFVANVTFGLSGNQPLVNGIHLLGRLWGVQNQDFDGIQSQFGIFQHFNYYDSSPVKNGTSLTPYRISEAASFGPGIIYRFPHVGNLERLEQRVFVNGILLGGTKSDYYNIIDRDYNMGSGYSIKLNTQMVFPRMGRFAFNVDYYHIYTWKGYEQKDLATVNPLYLNAQGDRGNAELLVLNPLFVFRLRNGMGVELSGSYFLRTTRYKYYDNVHAQTFELRMGLVL
;
A
#
# COMPACT_ATOMS: atom_id res chain seq x y z
N MET A 1 -13.12 -9.53 11.39
CA MET A 1 -12.16 -8.46 11.01
C MET A 1 -12.32 -7.15 11.78
N LYS A 2 -13.49 -6.50 11.84
CA LYS A 2 -13.69 -5.20 12.55
C LYS A 2 -13.19 -5.17 14.02
N LYS A 3 -13.40 -6.25 14.80
CA LYS A 3 -12.96 -6.34 16.20
C LYS A 3 -11.43 -6.45 16.37
N PHE A 4 -10.73 -7.02 15.40
CA PHE A 4 -9.27 -7.17 15.44
C PHE A 4 -8.54 -5.82 15.22
N PHE A 5 -9.01 -5.03 14.25
CA PHE A 5 -8.48 -3.69 13.98
C PHE A 5 -8.76 -2.70 15.11
N ILE A 6 -9.91 -2.79 15.77
CA ILE A 6 -10.22 -1.95 16.95
C ILE A 6 -9.28 -2.28 18.11
N ILE A 7 -8.95 -3.56 18.35
CA ILE A 7 -7.96 -3.95 19.35
C ILE A 7 -6.57 -3.44 18.97
N LEU A 8 -6.21 -3.49 17.69
CA LEU A 8 -4.94 -2.97 17.17
C LEU A 8 -4.80 -1.44 17.37
N ILE A 9 -5.87 -0.70 17.12
CA ILE A 9 -5.93 0.77 17.26
C ILE A 9 -5.95 1.16 18.75
N ILE A 10 -6.75 0.49 19.58
CA ILE A 10 -6.74 0.72 21.04
C ILE A 10 -5.37 0.40 21.61
N PHE A 11 -4.71 -0.67 21.15
CA PHE A 11 -3.36 -1.00 21.56
C PHE A 11 -2.34 0.03 21.07
N ALA A 12 -2.45 0.51 19.82
CA ALA A 12 -1.58 1.56 19.27
C ALA A 12 -1.76 2.91 19.99
N VAL A 13 -2.99 3.28 20.37
CA VAL A 13 -3.31 4.50 21.14
C VAL A 13 -2.85 4.40 22.60
N VAL A 14 -2.97 3.23 23.22
CA VAL A 14 -2.46 2.99 24.58
C VAL A 14 -0.93 2.92 24.60
N VAL A 15 -0.32 2.37 23.54
CA VAL A 15 1.14 2.37 23.36
C VAL A 15 1.65 3.78 23.05
N SER A 16 0.96 4.60 22.24
CA SER A 16 1.36 5.99 21.96
C SER A 16 1.23 6.89 23.20
N ALA A 17 0.19 6.71 24.01
CA ALA A 17 0.01 7.44 25.28
C ALA A 17 1.07 7.09 26.34
N ARG A 18 1.67 5.89 26.28
CA ARG A 18 2.85 5.51 27.10
C ARG A 18 4.19 5.70 26.38
N ALA A 19 4.20 5.94 25.07
CA ALA A 19 5.41 6.17 24.27
C ALA A 19 6.01 7.57 24.46
N GLN A 20 5.31 8.49 25.13
CA GLN A 20 5.91 9.73 25.62
C GLN A 20 7.10 9.47 26.57
N ASN A 21 7.20 8.28 27.17
CA ASN A 21 8.36 7.82 27.95
C ASN A 21 9.28 6.82 27.20
N LEU A 22 9.05 6.60 25.90
CA LEU A 22 9.86 5.74 25.02
C LEU A 22 10.57 6.55 23.90
N SER A 23 10.52 7.88 23.98
CA SER A 23 10.85 8.86 22.95
C SER A 23 12.35 9.20 22.82
N ASP A 24 13.26 8.24 23.01
CA ASP A 24 14.69 8.49 22.79
C ASP A 24 15.16 8.10 21.38
N THR A 25 14.26 7.91 20.39
CA THR A 25 14.71 7.52 19.04
C THR A 25 13.80 7.91 17.87
N ILE A 26 13.04 9.00 17.98
CA ILE A 26 12.47 9.66 16.80
C ILE A 26 12.72 11.16 16.95
N VAL A 27 13.95 11.57 16.66
CA VAL A 27 14.27 12.97 16.40
C VAL A 27 14.33 13.11 14.89
N VAL A 28 13.34 13.83 14.36
CA VAL A 28 13.35 14.41 13.02
C VAL A 28 14.64 15.21 12.86
N GLN A 29 15.58 14.73 12.04
CA GLN A 29 16.81 15.46 11.75
C GLN A 29 16.54 16.51 10.67
N HIS A 30 16.27 17.74 11.11
CA HIS A 30 16.47 18.93 10.30
C HIS A 30 17.89 19.45 10.54
N GLY A 31 18.68 19.53 9.47
CA GLY A 31 19.98 20.19 9.49
C GLY A 31 21.06 19.40 10.25
N ARG A 32 22.31 19.65 9.89
CA ARG A 32 23.49 19.06 10.51
C ARG A 32 23.41 19.19 12.03
N ASP A 33 23.46 18.06 12.73
CA ASP A 33 24.22 17.83 13.96
C ASP A 33 23.58 16.75 14.86
N ILE A 34 24.41 15.74 15.16
CA ILE A 34 24.42 14.87 16.35
C ILE A 34 23.23 13.91 16.52
N ALA A 35 23.47 12.64 16.19
CA ALA A 35 22.66 11.51 16.66
C ALA A 35 22.63 11.46 18.20
N PRO A 36 21.52 11.04 18.85
CA PRO A 36 21.38 11.03 20.31
C PRO A 36 22.19 9.94 21.03
N TYR A 37 23.19 9.34 20.39
CA TYR A 37 24.22 8.56 21.06
C TYR A 37 25.56 9.25 20.81
N GLY A 38 26.08 9.90 21.86
CA GLY A 38 27.37 10.57 21.86
C GLY A 38 28.52 9.60 21.57
N ARG A 39 28.79 9.37 20.28
CA ARG A 39 30.07 9.08 19.64
C ARG A 39 29.80 9.01 18.14
N ILE A 40 30.37 9.95 17.38
CA ILE A 40 30.60 9.78 15.95
C ILE A 40 31.54 8.59 15.86
N VAL A 41 31.00 7.42 15.55
CA VAL A 41 31.85 6.30 15.20
C VAL A 41 32.28 6.55 13.75
N PRO A 42 33.55 6.47 13.37
CA PRO A 42 33.98 6.65 11.98
C PRO A 42 33.50 5.47 11.13
N THR A 43 32.86 5.70 9.98
CA THR A 43 32.30 4.66 9.06
C THR A 43 33.25 3.49 8.76
N ASP A 44 34.56 3.70 8.92
CA ASP A 44 35.62 2.71 8.67
C ASP A 44 36.04 1.88 9.90
N SER A 45 35.38 2.01 11.04
CA SER A 45 35.68 1.17 12.21
C SER A 45 34.98 -0.20 12.13
N LEU A 46 35.63 -1.26 12.63
CA LEU A 46 35.04 -2.60 12.85
C LEU A 46 33.67 -2.54 13.58
N ALA A 47 33.44 -1.51 14.41
CA ALA A 47 32.19 -1.29 15.14
C ALA A 47 31.04 -0.72 14.28
N TRP A 48 31.27 -0.34 13.01
CA TRP A 48 30.20 -0.10 12.03
C TRP A 48 29.89 -1.33 11.21
N HIS A 49 30.90 -2.12 10.87
CA HIS A 49 30.76 -3.31 10.03
C HIS A 49 30.00 -4.45 10.72
N ASN A 50 29.72 -4.35 12.03
CA ASN A 50 28.97 -5.35 12.80
C ASN A 50 27.70 -4.75 13.45
N ARG A 51 27.03 -3.78 12.82
CA ARG A 51 25.79 -3.18 13.40
C ARG A 51 24.54 -3.78 12.81
N PHE A 52 24.56 -4.07 11.52
CA PHE A 52 23.36 -4.42 10.79
C PHE A 52 23.30 -5.93 10.57
N ARG A 53 22.10 -6.49 10.57
CA ARG A 53 21.88 -7.91 10.25
C ARG A 53 22.34 -8.23 8.83
N THR A 54 22.30 -7.26 7.92
CA THR A 54 22.83 -7.39 6.56
C THR A 54 24.34 -7.62 6.51
N ASP A 55 25.06 -7.37 7.61
CA ASP A 55 26.51 -7.63 7.70
C ASP A 55 26.80 -9.08 8.15
N ASP A 56 25.77 -9.81 8.62
CA ASP A 56 25.87 -11.21 9.03
C ASP A 56 25.62 -12.15 7.85
N ALA A 57 26.64 -12.92 7.46
CA ALA A 57 26.53 -13.89 6.37
C ALA A 57 25.45 -14.96 6.62
N ASP A 58 25.25 -15.37 7.88
CA ASP A 58 24.22 -16.36 8.23
C ASP A 58 22.81 -15.77 8.03
N TYR A 59 22.63 -14.46 8.22
CA TYR A 59 21.35 -13.79 8.00
C TYR A 59 20.99 -13.69 6.51
N LEU A 60 22.00 -13.53 5.65
CA LEU A 60 21.81 -13.43 4.21
C LEU A 60 21.54 -14.79 3.54
N GLN A 61 21.63 -15.90 4.27
CA GLN A 61 21.38 -17.22 3.72
C GLN A 61 19.91 -17.38 3.31
N SER A 62 19.68 -17.55 2.00
CA SER A 62 18.34 -17.76 1.45
C SER A 62 17.82 -19.17 1.73
N HIS A 63 16.56 -19.28 2.13
CA HIS A 63 15.90 -20.55 2.43
C HIS A 63 14.64 -20.78 1.56
N PRO A 64 14.80 -21.01 0.24
CA PRO A 64 13.67 -21.07 -0.71
C PRO A 64 12.64 -22.16 -0.36
N TRP A 65 13.09 -23.34 0.08
CA TRP A 65 12.16 -24.42 0.44
C TRP A 65 11.34 -24.13 1.70
N LYS A 66 11.91 -23.43 2.68
CA LYS A 66 11.16 -22.98 3.86
C LYS A 66 10.12 -21.92 3.45
N ALA A 67 10.50 -20.99 2.58
CA ALA A 67 9.59 -20.02 2.00
C ALA A 67 8.44 -20.67 1.22
N ALA A 68 8.71 -21.71 0.44
CA ALA A 68 7.71 -22.43 -0.35
C ALA A 68 6.75 -23.22 0.55
N LEU A 69 7.28 -23.91 1.55
CA LEU A 69 6.47 -24.60 2.57
C LEU A 69 5.59 -23.60 3.33
N GLN A 70 6.13 -22.43 3.65
CA GLN A 70 5.38 -21.38 4.34
C GLN A 70 4.30 -20.76 3.45
N ALA A 71 4.58 -20.50 2.17
CA ALA A 71 3.59 -20.06 1.19
C ALA A 71 2.45 -21.08 1.03
N ALA A 72 2.78 -22.37 0.89
CA ALA A 72 1.81 -23.45 0.88
C ALA A 72 1.00 -23.55 2.18
N GLY A 73 1.67 -23.39 3.32
CA GLY A 73 1.05 -23.35 4.63
C GLY A 73 0.02 -22.25 4.78
N ILE A 74 0.23 -21.07 4.18
CA ILE A 74 -0.76 -19.98 4.17
C ILE A 74 -2.07 -20.47 3.52
N ASN A 75 -2.02 -21.03 2.29
CA ASN A 75 -3.24 -21.52 1.62
C ASN A 75 -3.93 -22.60 2.44
N VAL A 76 -3.17 -23.55 3.00
CA VAL A 76 -3.75 -24.62 3.83
C VAL A 76 -4.45 -24.06 5.06
N LEU A 77 -3.85 -23.07 5.72
CA LEU A 77 -4.43 -22.42 6.90
C LEU A 77 -5.68 -21.62 6.56
N VAL A 78 -5.64 -20.80 5.51
CA VAL A 78 -6.79 -19.98 5.09
C VAL A 78 -7.93 -20.89 4.62
N HIS A 79 -7.66 -21.85 3.72
CA HIS A 79 -8.66 -22.83 3.29
C HIS A 79 -9.24 -23.63 4.45
N GLY A 80 -8.40 -24.05 5.41
CA GLY A 80 -8.87 -24.75 6.61
C GLY A 80 -9.77 -23.88 7.49
N PHE A 81 -9.41 -22.61 7.68
CA PHE A 81 -10.23 -21.66 8.42
C PHE A 81 -11.58 -21.40 7.73
N ASP A 82 -11.56 -21.12 6.43
CA ASP A 82 -12.77 -20.83 5.66
C ASP A 82 -13.71 -22.05 5.61
N ARG A 83 -13.15 -23.25 5.42
CA ARG A 83 -13.93 -24.49 5.37
C ARG A 83 -14.50 -24.89 6.73
N PHE A 84 -13.69 -24.87 7.79
CA PHE A 84 -14.06 -25.49 9.07
C PHE A 84 -14.56 -24.50 10.11
N VAL A 85 -14.20 -23.22 10.01
CA VAL A 85 -14.60 -22.18 10.99
C VAL A 85 -15.68 -21.28 10.41
N LEU A 86 -15.51 -20.77 9.19
CA LEU A 86 -16.51 -19.90 8.55
C LEU A 86 -17.60 -20.71 7.84
N GLY A 87 -17.28 -21.91 7.37
CA GLY A 87 -18.21 -22.79 6.67
C GLY A 87 -18.53 -22.35 5.24
N GLU A 88 -17.67 -21.52 4.65
CA GLU A 88 -17.85 -20.91 3.33
C GLU A 88 -17.99 -21.95 2.23
N ASP A 89 -18.86 -21.69 1.25
CA ASP A 89 -19.15 -22.64 0.18
C ASP A 89 -17.98 -22.79 -0.81
N PHE A 90 -17.29 -21.69 -1.14
CA PHE A 90 -16.13 -21.71 -2.06
C PHE A 90 -14.99 -22.61 -1.56
N ALA A 91 -14.80 -22.72 -0.24
CA ALA A 91 -13.73 -23.49 0.40
C ALA A 91 -14.06 -25.01 0.53
N LYS A 92 -15.20 -25.47 0.02
CA LYS A 92 -15.61 -26.89 0.13
C LYS A 92 -14.94 -27.80 -0.93
N VAL A 93 -13.68 -27.55 -1.30
CA VAL A 93 -12.94 -28.20 -2.39
C VAL A 93 -12.99 -29.74 -2.36
N THR A 94 -13.06 -30.35 -3.55
CA THR A 94 -12.89 -31.80 -3.78
C THR A 94 -11.92 -32.05 -4.95
N PHE A 95 -11.40 -33.27 -5.10
CA PHE A 95 -10.56 -33.60 -6.27
C PHE A 95 -11.27 -33.37 -7.62
N LYS A 96 -12.60 -33.44 -7.65
CA LYS A 96 -13.39 -33.16 -8.85
C LYS A 96 -13.38 -31.67 -9.20
N THR A 97 -13.49 -30.79 -8.21
CA THR A 97 -13.47 -29.33 -8.43
C THR A 97 -12.07 -28.86 -8.84
N ILE A 98 -11.02 -29.42 -8.24
CA ILE A 98 -9.63 -29.18 -8.68
C ILE A 98 -9.47 -29.59 -10.16
N GLY A 99 -9.87 -30.80 -10.52
CA GLY A 99 -9.80 -31.27 -11.91
C GLY A 99 -10.65 -30.43 -12.88
N HIS A 100 -11.71 -29.81 -12.40
CA HIS A 100 -12.54 -28.88 -13.16
C HIS A 100 -11.83 -27.54 -13.41
N ASN A 101 -11.15 -26.99 -12.40
CA ASN A 101 -10.42 -25.72 -12.50
C ASN A 101 -9.28 -25.80 -13.52
N PHE A 102 -8.53 -26.91 -13.53
CA PHE A 102 -7.49 -27.14 -14.55
C PHE A 102 -8.01 -27.30 -15.99
N ARG A 103 -9.32 -27.56 -16.16
CA ARG A 103 -9.95 -27.71 -17.48
C ARG A 103 -10.69 -26.46 -17.94
N HIS A 104 -10.84 -25.46 -17.06
CA HIS A 104 -11.50 -24.19 -17.38
C HIS A 104 -10.47 -23.09 -17.62
N ALA A 105 -10.78 -22.20 -18.55
CA ALA A 105 -10.01 -20.98 -18.74
C ALA A 105 -10.32 -19.98 -17.62
N PHE A 106 -9.39 -19.07 -17.34
CA PHE A 106 -9.62 -18.01 -16.37
C PHE A 106 -10.87 -17.19 -16.68
N VAL A 107 -11.59 -16.81 -15.63
CA VAL A 107 -12.75 -15.93 -15.70
C VAL A 107 -12.45 -14.59 -15.02
N TRP A 108 -13.37 -13.64 -15.15
CA TRP A 108 -13.46 -12.47 -14.28
C TRP A 108 -14.55 -12.77 -13.25
N ASP A 109 -14.21 -12.82 -11.96
CA ASP A 109 -15.16 -13.08 -10.88
C ASP A 109 -16.07 -11.88 -10.61
N ASN A 110 -16.90 -11.99 -9.57
CA ASN A 110 -17.83 -10.95 -9.12
C ASN A 110 -17.65 -10.62 -7.65
N ASP A 111 -16.41 -10.66 -7.17
CA ASP A 111 -16.08 -10.38 -5.78
C ASP A 111 -16.14 -8.88 -5.46
N GLN A 112 -16.29 -8.59 -4.17
CA GLN A 112 -16.38 -7.22 -3.65
C GLN A 112 -15.12 -6.41 -3.96
N PHE A 113 -15.27 -5.09 -4.11
CA PHE A 113 -14.16 -4.19 -4.43
C PHE A 113 -13.02 -4.29 -3.41
N SER A 114 -13.35 -4.32 -2.11
CA SER A 114 -12.36 -4.47 -1.05
C SER A 114 -11.69 -5.84 -1.04
N THR A 115 -12.37 -6.89 -1.52
CA THR A 115 -11.78 -8.21 -1.65
C THR A 115 -10.75 -8.18 -2.77
N ASN A 116 -11.20 -7.95 -4.00
CA ASN A 116 -10.37 -7.98 -5.21
C ASN A 116 -9.22 -6.98 -5.21
N LEU A 117 -9.43 -5.79 -4.66
CA LEU A 117 -8.49 -4.68 -4.82
C LEU A 117 -7.77 -4.30 -3.52
N PHE A 118 -8.04 -5.01 -2.42
CA PHE A 118 -7.26 -4.91 -1.19
C PHE A 118 -6.95 -6.27 -0.54
N ALA A 119 -7.93 -7.15 -0.32
CA ALA A 119 -7.69 -8.45 0.33
C ALA A 119 -6.80 -9.38 -0.51
N HIS A 120 -7.01 -9.47 -1.83
CA HIS A 120 -6.14 -10.22 -2.73
C HIS A 120 -4.70 -9.68 -2.74
N PRO A 121 -4.46 -8.36 -2.95
CA PRO A 121 -3.14 -7.75 -2.73
C PRO A 121 -2.54 -8.05 -1.35
N TYR A 122 -3.34 -7.98 -0.28
CA TYR A 122 -2.86 -8.34 1.04
C TYR A 122 -2.50 -9.82 1.13
N HIS A 123 -3.28 -10.74 0.57
CA HIS A 123 -2.95 -12.17 0.56
C HIS A 123 -1.63 -12.42 -0.19
N GLY A 124 -1.45 -11.76 -1.34
CA GLY A 124 -0.21 -11.82 -2.11
C GLY A 124 1.01 -11.29 -1.35
N ASN A 125 0.81 -10.30 -0.47
CA ASN A 125 1.85 -9.84 0.46
C ASN A 125 2.37 -10.97 1.33
N LEU A 126 1.50 -11.86 1.81
CA LEU A 126 1.90 -12.98 2.69
C LEU A 126 2.76 -13.99 1.94
N TYR A 127 2.43 -14.30 0.69
CA TYR A 127 3.26 -15.18 -0.15
C TYR A 127 4.60 -14.53 -0.48
N TYR A 128 4.60 -13.26 -0.89
CA TYR A 128 5.84 -12.52 -1.17
C TYR A 128 6.74 -12.45 0.07
N ASN A 129 6.15 -12.12 1.23
CA ASN A 129 6.87 -12.02 2.48
C ASN A 129 7.29 -13.36 3.06
N SER A 130 6.70 -14.49 2.65
CA SER A 130 7.23 -15.79 3.03
C SER A 130 8.64 -15.99 2.45
N ALA A 131 8.89 -15.50 1.23
CA ALA A 131 10.20 -15.50 0.60
C ALA A 131 11.13 -14.41 1.14
N ARG A 132 10.68 -13.14 1.22
CA ARG A 132 11.53 -12.04 1.70
C ARG A 132 12.02 -12.25 3.12
N SER A 133 11.17 -12.78 4.00
CA SER A 133 11.52 -13.07 5.39
C SER A 133 12.52 -14.23 5.54
N HIS A 134 12.67 -15.05 4.49
CA HIS A 134 13.62 -16.15 4.40
C HIS A 134 14.89 -15.81 3.60
N GLY A 135 15.19 -14.51 3.45
CA GLY A 135 16.45 -14.02 2.87
C GLY A 135 16.48 -13.95 1.35
N LEU A 136 15.35 -14.20 0.66
CA LEU A 136 15.29 -14.05 -0.81
C LEU A 136 15.23 -12.56 -1.18
N SER A 137 15.84 -12.19 -2.31
CA SER A 137 15.78 -10.82 -2.84
C SER A 137 14.38 -10.46 -3.37
N PHE A 138 14.19 -9.19 -3.76
CA PHE A 138 12.93 -8.70 -4.34
C PHE A 138 12.43 -9.58 -5.49
N TRP A 139 13.27 -9.77 -6.51
CA TRP A 139 12.89 -10.55 -7.70
C TRP A 139 12.79 -12.05 -7.42
N GLN A 140 13.55 -12.59 -6.49
CA GLN A 140 13.43 -13.99 -6.07
C GLN A 140 12.13 -14.26 -5.31
N SER A 141 11.56 -13.24 -4.67
CA SER A 141 10.33 -13.34 -3.89
C SER A 141 9.07 -13.14 -4.72
N ALA A 142 9.15 -12.41 -5.83
CA ALA A 142 8.01 -12.16 -6.73
C ALA A 142 7.30 -13.44 -7.23
N PRO A 143 7.99 -14.53 -7.62
CA PRO A 143 7.35 -15.79 -8.02
C PRO A 143 6.51 -16.45 -6.92
N TYR A 144 6.76 -16.16 -5.64
CA TYR A 144 5.96 -16.73 -4.54
C TYR A 144 4.57 -16.09 -4.49
N ALA A 145 4.46 -14.78 -4.75
CA ALA A 145 3.16 -14.11 -4.90
C ALA A 145 2.33 -14.73 -6.03
N LEU A 146 2.94 -14.93 -7.19
CA LEU A 146 2.31 -15.56 -8.35
C LEU A 146 1.94 -17.02 -8.08
N GLY A 147 2.90 -17.82 -7.59
CA GLY A 147 2.71 -19.25 -7.35
C GLY A 147 1.72 -19.54 -6.23
N GLY A 148 1.74 -18.75 -5.15
CA GLY A 148 0.77 -18.85 -4.06
C GLY A 148 -0.65 -18.51 -4.52
N SER A 149 -0.79 -17.47 -5.36
CA SER A 149 -2.06 -17.13 -5.99
C SER A 149 -2.55 -18.25 -6.92
N LEU A 150 -1.73 -18.74 -7.86
CA LEU A 150 -2.11 -19.87 -8.71
C LEU A 150 -2.53 -21.10 -7.90
N MET A 151 -1.81 -21.42 -6.84
CA MET A 151 -2.16 -22.52 -5.97
C MET A 151 -3.53 -22.31 -5.30
N TRP A 152 -3.87 -21.08 -4.91
CA TRP A 152 -5.19 -20.74 -4.38
C TRP A 152 -6.28 -20.90 -5.45
N GLU A 153 -6.14 -20.25 -6.59
CA GLU A 153 -7.11 -20.28 -7.70
C GLU A 153 -7.41 -21.70 -8.20
N PHE A 154 -6.39 -22.56 -8.30
CA PHE A 154 -6.56 -23.91 -8.86
C PHE A 154 -6.89 -24.98 -7.81
N LEU A 155 -6.46 -24.80 -6.55
CA LEU A 155 -6.58 -25.85 -5.51
C LEU A 155 -7.37 -25.42 -4.27
N GLY A 156 -7.54 -24.13 -4.03
CA GLY A 156 -8.16 -23.55 -2.84
C GLY A 156 -9.67 -23.29 -2.98
N GLU A 157 -10.20 -23.27 -4.20
CA GLU A 157 -11.58 -22.87 -4.45
C GLU A 157 -12.34 -23.89 -5.32
N GLN A 158 -13.67 -23.94 -5.16
CA GLN A 158 -14.56 -24.63 -6.08
C GLN A 158 -14.88 -23.81 -7.33
N GLU A 159 -14.65 -22.51 -7.25
CA GLU A 159 -14.96 -21.54 -8.29
C GLU A 159 -13.90 -21.59 -9.42
N PRO A 160 -14.27 -21.20 -10.65
CA PRO A 160 -13.31 -21.14 -11.74
C PRO A 160 -12.22 -20.09 -11.44
N PRO A 161 -10.95 -20.38 -11.81
CA PRO A 161 -9.84 -19.49 -11.47
C PRO A 161 -10.04 -18.09 -12.08
N ALA A 162 -9.74 -17.04 -11.33
CA ALA A 162 -9.97 -15.66 -11.70
C ALA A 162 -8.69 -14.94 -12.14
N ILE A 163 -8.72 -14.32 -13.33
CA ILE A 163 -7.54 -13.61 -13.87
C ILE A 163 -7.27 -12.31 -13.11
N ASN A 164 -8.33 -11.61 -12.67
CA ASN A 164 -8.16 -10.39 -11.88
C ASN A 164 -7.53 -10.69 -10.53
N ASP A 165 -7.90 -11.78 -9.89
CA ASP A 165 -7.36 -12.17 -8.59
C ASP A 165 -5.91 -12.57 -8.71
N LEU A 166 -5.55 -13.30 -9.77
CA LEU A 166 -4.15 -13.61 -10.08
C LEU A 166 -3.31 -12.33 -10.23
N LEU A 167 -3.80 -11.35 -10.99
CA LEU A 167 -3.08 -10.09 -11.24
C LEU A 167 -3.01 -9.21 -9.99
N ALA A 168 -4.12 -9.05 -9.26
CA ALA A 168 -4.19 -8.22 -8.06
C ALA A 168 -3.35 -8.81 -6.92
N THR A 169 -3.49 -10.12 -6.68
CA THR A 169 -2.70 -10.86 -5.68
C THR A 169 -1.22 -10.78 -6.01
N THR A 170 -0.83 -11.01 -7.27
CA THR A 170 0.59 -11.00 -7.63
C THR A 170 1.20 -9.61 -7.53
N PHE A 171 0.70 -8.64 -8.30
CA PHE A 171 1.37 -7.34 -8.42
C PHE A 171 1.11 -6.43 -7.23
N GLY A 172 -0.12 -6.38 -6.73
CA GLY A 172 -0.45 -5.66 -5.51
C GLY A 172 0.24 -6.28 -4.28
N GLY A 173 0.35 -7.61 -4.25
CA GLY A 173 1.06 -8.34 -3.19
C GLY A 173 2.56 -8.06 -3.15
N ILE A 174 3.22 -7.94 -4.31
CA ILE A 174 4.63 -7.51 -4.35
C ILE A 174 4.79 -6.09 -3.78
N ALA A 175 3.90 -5.16 -4.14
CA ALA A 175 3.99 -3.77 -3.67
C ALA A 175 3.77 -3.63 -2.16
N ILE A 176 2.67 -4.19 -1.64
CA ILE A 176 2.38 -4.18 -0.21
C ILE A 176 3.43 -5.00 0.55
N GLY A 177 3.86 -6.12 -0.02
CA GLY A 177 4.82 -7.04 0.59
C GLY A 177 6.18 -6.39 0.82
N GLU A 178 6.74 -5.72 -0.18
CA GLU A 178 8.05 -5.08 -0.03
C GLU A 178 7.99 -3.88 0.93
N VAL A 179 6.93 -3.06 0.86
CA VAL A 179 6.73 -1.94 1.80
C VAL A 179 6.64 -2.46 3.24
N THR A 180 5.82 -3.47 3.50
CA THR A 180 5.66 -4.05 4.84
C THR A 180 6.92 -4.75 5.33
N HIS A 181 7.69 -5.40 4.45
CA HIS A 181 9.01 -5.95 4.78
C HIS A 181 9.96 -4.87 5.28
N ARG A 182 10.11 -3.77 4.52
CA ARG A 182 11.00 -2.65 4.86
C ARG A 182 10.55 -1.96 6.15
N ILE A 183 9.26 -1.72 6.34
CA ILE A 183 8.72 -1.11 7.57
C ILE A 183 8.94 -2.02 8.79
N SER A 184 8.74 -3.34 8.64
CA SER A 184 9.00 -4.29 9.72
C SER A 184 10.47 -4.22 10.19
N ALA A 185 11.41 -4.11 9.25
CA ALA A 185 12.83 -3.92 9.54
C ALA A 185 13.13 -2.60 10.30
N LEU A 186 12.41 -1.51 10.05
CA LEU A 186 12.55 -0.25 10.82
C LEU A 186 12.24 -0.44 12.32
N ILE A 187 11.31 -1.34 12.63
CA ILE A 187 10.80 -1.57 13.99
C ILE A 187 11.72 -2.50 14.79
N LEU A 188 12.35 -3.48 14.13
CA LEU A 188 13.14 -4.52 14.79
C LEU A 188 14.47 -4.00 15.37
N ASN A 189 14.81 -4.47 16.58
CA ASN A 189 16.10 -4.22 17.23
C ASN A 189 16.40 -5.30 18.27
N ASP A 190 17.37 -6.17 17.94
CA ASP A 190 17.68 -7.37 18.74
C ASP A 190 18.43 -7.07 20.05
N ARG A 191 18.88 -5.83 20.26
CA ARG A 191 19.54 -5.40 21.51
C ARG A 191 18.53 -5.14 22.62
N THR A 192 17.26 -4.91 22.27
CA THR A 192 16.22 -4.57 23.22
C THR A 192 15.81 -5.77 24.10
N ARG A 193 15.30 -5.47 25.30
CA ARG A 193 14.92 -6.45 26.33
C ARG A 193 13.56 -6.12 26.93
N GLY A 194 12.94 -7.12 27.58
CA GLY A 194 11.68 -6.96 28.32
C GLY A 194 10.52 -6.47 27.44
N PHE A 195 9.65 -5.64 28.01
CA PHE A 195 8.45 -5.14 27.32
C PHE A 195 8.76 -4.31 26.06
N ARG A 196 9.89 -3.58 26.04
CA ARG A 196 10.31 -2.84 24.84
C ARG A 196 10.61 -3.76 23.66
N ARG A 197 11.22 -4.93 23.92
CA ARG A 197 11.43 -5.96 22.89
C ARG A 197 10.09 -6.51 22.42
N PHE A 198 9.21 -6.86 23.35
CA PHE A 198 7.87 -7.35 23.03
C PHE A 198 7.13 -6.38 22.11
N LEU A 199 7.11 -5.07 22.41
CA LEU A 199 6.45 -4.08 21.55
C LEU A 199 7.06 -4.00 20.15
N ARG A 200 8.38 -4.12 20.02
CA ARG A 200 9.06 -4.12 18.71
C ARG A 200 8.73 -5.37 17.91
N GLU A 201 8.84 -6.56 18.50
CA GLU A 201 8.49 -7.83 17.84
C GLU A 201 7.00 -7.87 17.47
N PHE A 202 6.12 -7.42 18.37
CA PHE A 202 4.69 -7.31 18.10
C PHE A 202 4.40 -6.32 16.97
N GLY A 203 4.93 -5.10 17.03
CA GLY A 203 4.74 -4.09 15.98
C GLY A 203 5.27 -4.55 14.63
N ALA A 204 6.45 -5.16 14.60
CA ALA A 204 7.04 -5.74 13.39
C ALA A 204 6.19 -6.89 12.80
N THR A 205 5.60 -7.73 13.67
CA THR A 205 4.69 -8.82 13.28
C THR A 205 3.35 -8.30 12.77
N VAL A 206 2.80 -7.24 13.36
CA VAL A 206 1.56 -6.62 12.88
C VAL A 206 1.73 -6.05 11.47
N VAL A 207 2.89 -5.44 11.20
CA VAL A 207 3.21 -4.91 9.87
C VAL A 207 3.52 -6.03 8.87
N ASN A 208 4.34 -7.00 9.26
CA ASN A 208 4.71 -8.15 8.44
C ASN A 208 4.57 -9.45 9.25
N PRO A 209 3.40 -10.10 9.17
CA PRO A 209 3.12 -11.33 9.93
C PRO A 209 4.09 -12.46 9.61
N MET A 210 4.56 -12.54 8.36
CA MET A 210 5.47 -13.60 7.93
C MET A 210 6.85 -13.42 8.54
N GLN A 211 7.36 -12.19 8.58
CA GLN A 211 8.61 -11.88 9.29
C GLN A 211 8.49 -12.23 10.78
N GLY A 212 7.37 -11.87 11.42
CA GLY A 212 7.10 -12.25 12.81
C GLY A 212 7.13 -13.76 13.02
N MET A 213 6.44 -14.52 12.15
CA MET A 213 6.41 -15.98 12.22
C MET A 213 7.80 -16.61 12.02
N VAL A 214 8.57 -16.17 11.01
CA VAL A 214 9.94 -16.67 10.77
C VAL A 214 10.82 -16.42 11.98
N ARG A 215 10.73 -15.23 12.59
CA ARG A 215 11.51 -14.88 13.78
C ARG A 215 11.12 -15.68 15.02
N LEU A 216 9.82 -15.93 15.22
CA LEU A 216 9.32 -16.75 16.32
C LEU A 216 9.78 -18.21 16.19
N LEU A 217 9.62 -18.80 15.00
CA LEU A 217 10.00 -20.19 14.72
C LEU A 217 11.52 -20.38 14.68
N GLY A 218 12.26 -19.39 14.16
CA GLY A 218 13.72 -19.40 14.11
C GLY A 218 14.40 -19.05 15.44
N GLY A 219 13.63 -18.61 16.43
CA GLY A 219 14.13 -18.22 17.75
C GLY A 219 14.72 -16.80 17.83
N ASP A 220 14.80 -16.08 16.71
CA ASP A 220 15.32 -14.71 16.63
C ASP A 220 14.48 -13.73 17.44
N ALA A 221 13.17 -13.95 17.55
CA ALA A 221 12.28 -13.13 18.39
C ALA A 221 12.70 -13.13 19.87
N TRP A 222 13.41 -14.17 20.33
CA TRP A 222 13.84 -14.34 21.72
C TRP A 222 15.33 -14.04 21.93
N ARG A 223 16.13 -14.00 20.86
CA ARG A 223 17.59 -13.90 20.93
C ARG A 223 18.07 -12.44 21.08
N ILE A 224 18.75 -12.14 22.18
CA ILE A 224 19.39 -10.84 22.39
C ILE A 224 20.76 -10.83 21.71
N ARG A 225 21.02 -9.82 20.89
CA ARG A 225 22.31 -9.66 20.19
C ARG A 225 23.02 -8.37 20.60
N HIS A 226 24.35 -8.42 20.64
CA HIS A 226 25.22 -7.27 20.91
C HIS A 226 25.90 -6.72 19.66
N GLU A 227 26.00 -7.55 18.62
CA GLU A 227 26.47 -7.24 17.27
C GLU A 227 25.37 -7.61 16.27
N ASN A 228 25.35 -6.98 15.10
CA ASN A 228 24.37 -7.22 14.03
C ASN A 228 22.93 -7.19 14.56
N TYR A 229 22.57 -6.13 15.29
CA TYR A 229 21.29 -6.06 16.02
C TYR A 229 20.26 -5.13 15.36
N LEU A 230 20.67 -4.31 14.39
CA LEU A 230 19.81 -3.41 13.62
C LEU A 230 19.44 -4.05 12.28
N TYR A 231 18.23 -3.77 11.80
CA TYR A 231 17.73 -4.29 10.52
C TYR A 231 17.62 -3.21 9.45
N HIS A 232 17.86 -1.95 9.81
CA HIS A 232 17.75 -0.79 8.93
C HIS A 232 18.90 0.18 9.15
N ASP A 233 19.42 0.72 8.05
CA ASP A 233 20.45 1.74 8.03
C ASP A 233 19.84 3.11 7.66
N TYR A 234 19.66 3.98 8.65
CA TYR A 234 19.10 5.32 8.46
C TYR A 234 20.03 6.28 7.73
N GLU A 235 21.34 6.02 7.70
CA GLU A 235 22.28 6.86 6.98
C GLU A 235 22.20 6.57 5.48
N ARG A 236 22.11 5.28 5.11
CA ARG A 236 21.95 4.84 3.72
C ARG A 236 20.53 4.96 3.20
N PHE A 237 19.52 4.77 4.03
CA PHE A 237 18.12 4.86 3.67
C PHE A 237 17.39 5.79 4.66
N PRO A 238 17.40 7.11 4.44
CA PRO A 238 16.69 8.04 5.31
C PRO A 238 15.19 7.74 5.31
N VAL A 239 14.52 8.04 6.43
CA VAL A 239 13.10 7.77 6.61
C VAL A 239 12.40 9.02 7.14
N ASP A 240 11.36 9.46 6.45
CA ASP A 240 10.43 10.50 6.92
C ASP A 240 9.07 9.85 7.20
N PHE A 241 8.77 9.63 8.48
CA PHE A 241 7.51 9.06 8.93
C PHE A 241 6.67 10.13 9.64
N LYS A 242 5.40 10.24 9.26
CA LYS A 242 4.45 11.20 9.82
C LYS A 242 3.13 10.52 10.10
N THR A 243 2.53 10.87 11.23
CA THR A 243 1.16 10.46 11.56
C THR A 243 0.26 11.68 11.63
N THR A 244 -0.79 11.72 10.80
CA THR A 244 -1.81 12.77 10.86
C THR A 244 -3.06 12.21 11.51
N VAL A 245 -3.56 12.86 12.56
CA VAL A 245 -4.86 12.54 13.19
C VAL A 245 -5.76 13.76 13.09
N GLY A 246 -6.97 13.58 12.57
CA GLY A 246 -7.83 14.72 12.28
C GLY A 246 -9.28 14.40 11.99
N LEU A 247 -9.97 15.43 11.51
CA LEU A 247 -11.34 15.35 11.01
C LEU A 247 -11.34 15.56 9.50
N ARG A 248 -12.11 14.71 8.82
CA ARG A 248 -12.35 14.74 7.39
C ARG A 248 -13.82 15.06 7.15
N TYR A 249 -14.13 15.98 6.24
CA TYR A 249 -15.47 16.22 5.71
C TYR A 249 -15.54 15.67 4.28
N LEU A 250 -16.49 14.78 4.02
CA LEU A 250 -16.78 14.22 2.69
C LEU A 250 -18.10 14.80 2.18
N ALA A 251 -18.06 15.50 1.04
CA ALA A 251 -19.24 16.09 0.45
C ALA A 251 -20.11 15.04 -0.28
N ASP A 252 -21.42 15.19 -0.17
CA ASP A 252 -22.42 14.44 -0.93
C ASP A 252 -22.74 15.18 -2.22
N ASP A 253 -22.27 14.64 -3.35
CA ASP A 253 -22.51 15.17 -4.70
C ASP A 253 -22.18 16.69 -4.77
N GLY A 254 -20.97 17.04 -4.31
CA GLY A 254 -20.44 18.41 -4.34
C GLY A 254 -21.09 19.41 -3.37
N GLY A 255 -22.03 18.98 -2.52
CA GLY A 255 -22.72 19.85 -1.58
C GLY A 255 -21.82 20.42 -0.48
N LEU A 256 -21.70 21.76 -0.40
CA LEU A 256 -20.88 22.44 0.62
C LEU A 256 -21.30 22.16 2.06
N PHE A 257 -22.60 21.97 2.29
CA PHE A 257 -23.20 21.73 3.62
C PHE A 257 -24.04 20.45 3.67
N ARG A 258 -23.86 19.59 2.66
CA ARG A 258 -24.48 18.26 2.56
C ARG A 258 -23.35 17.26 2.45
N GLY A 259 -23.04 16.59 3.55
CA GLY A 259 -21.88 15.73 3.67
C GLY A 259 -21.78 15.11 5.06
N GLU A 260 -20.71 14.37 5.29
CA GLU A 260 -20.45 13.75 6.60
C GLU A 260 -19.02 14.01 7.07
N SER A 261 -18.89 14.23 8.39
CA SER A 261 -17.60 14.38 9.05
C SER A 261 -17.19 13.09 9.73
N ASN A 262 -15.98 12.63 9.45
CA ASN A 262 -15.43 11.38 9.95
C ASN A 262 -14.03 11.63 10.55
N PRO A 263 -13.72 11.12 11.75
CA PRO A 263 -12.35 11.10 12.24
C PRO A 263 -11.49 10.20 11.35
N TYR A 264 -10.23 10.59 11.15
CA TYR A 264 -9.29 9.82 10.35
C TYR A 264 -7.88 9.79 10.96
N VAL A 265 -7.12 8.78 10.56
CA VAL A 265 -5.67 8.67 10.83
C VAL A 265 -4.97 8.38 9.52
N THR A 266 -3.93 9.13 9.21
CA THR A 266 -3.07 8.91 8.04
C THR A 266 -1.65 8.61 8.49
N PHE A 267 -1.06 7.56 7.93
CA PHE A 267 0.35 7.24 8.06
C PHE A 267 1.05 7.54 6.73
N PHE A 268 1.97 8.48 6.75
CA PHE A 268 2.84 8.81 5.64
C PHE A 268 4.26 8.33 5.94
N LEU A 269 4.88 7.68 4.95
CA LEU A 269 6.26 7.22 5.01
C LEU A 269 6.92 7.49 3.67
N GLU A 270 8.03 8.23 3.69
CA GLU A 270 8.98 8.30 2.59
C GLU A 270 10.25 7.58 3.02
N TYR A 271 10.63 6.55 2.29
CA TYR A 271 11.78 5.69 2.56
C TYR A 271 12.82 5.88 1.45
N GLY A 272 14.07 6.11 1.85
CA GLY A 272 15.19 6.34 0.94
C GLY A 272 15.25 7.76 0.37
N ASP A 273 16.35 8.06 -0.31
CA ASP A 273 16.49 9.29 -1.11
C ASP A 273 16.43 8.91 -2.59
N PRO A 274 15.49 9.48 -3.37
CA PRO A 274 15.42 9.19 -4.79
C PRO A 274 16.70 9.60 -5.54
N PHE A 275 17.47 10.58 -5.04
CA PHE A 275 18.66 11.11 -5.71
C PHE A 275 19.99 10.51 -5.23
N ARG A 276 19.97 9.42 -4.45
CA ARG A 276 21.20 8.76 -4.01
C ARG A 276 21.60 7.64 -4.97
N GLU A 277 22.84 7.69 -5.47
CA GLU A 277 23.34 6.79 -6.52
C GLU A 277 23.62 5.37 -6.03
N GLU A 278 23.99 5.20 -4.76
CA GLU A 278 24.31 3.90 -4.17
C GLU A 278 23.07 3.05 -3.82
N THR A 279 21.87 3.57 -4.10
CA THR A 279 20.57 3.01 -3.66
C THR A 279 19.57 2.94 -4.82
N MET A 280 19.93 2.24 -5.90
CA MET A 280 19.12 2.13 -7.13
C MET A 280 18.42 0.78 -7.30
N GLN A 281 18.45 -0.09 -6.28
CA GLN A 281 17.76 -1.39 -6.34
C GLN A 281 16.24 -1.24 -6.14
N PRO A 282 15.43 -2.26 -6.49
CA PRO A 282 14.00 -2.23 -6.27
C PRO A 282 13.63 -1.86 -4.83
N TYR A 283 12.76 -0.87 -4.68
CA TYR A 283 12.24 -0.32 -3.41
C TYR A 283 13.32 0.22 -2.46
N ASP A 284 14.51 0.54 -2.96
CA ASP A 284 15.45 1.38 -2.21
C ASP A 284 14.93 2.81 -2.02
N TYR A 285 13.95 3.21 -2.84
CA TYR A 285 13.11 4.38 -2.63
C TYR A 285 11.63 4.03 -2.81
N PHE A 286 10.80 4.38 -1.83
CA PHE A 286 9.35 4.25 -1.92
C PHE A 286 8.61 5.28 -1.05
N VAL A 287 7.36 5.53 -1.40
CA VAL A 287 6.42 6.33 -0.60
C VAL A 287 5.20 5.47 -0.29
N ALA A 288 4.77 5.49 0.97
CA ALA A 288 3.52 4.88 1.42
C ALA A 288 2.67 5.93 2.13
N ASN A 289 1.43 6.13 1.66
CA ASN A 289 0.45 6.99 2.29
C ASN A 289 -0.84 6.21 2.50
N VAL A 290 -1.15 5.89 3.75
CA VAL A 290 -2.29 5.03 4.13
C VAL A 290 -3.23 5.82 5.03
N THR A 291 -4.50 5.91 4.64
CA THR A 291 -5.55 6.62 5.39
C THR A 291 -6.61 5.66 5.91
N PHE A 292 -6.84 5.70 7.22
CA PHE A 292 -7.90 4.98 7.91
C PHE A 292 -9.02 5.93 8.36
N GLY A 293 -10.26 5.58 8.06
CA GLY A 293 -11.45 6.26 8.55
C GLY A 293 -11.97 5.58 9.80
N LEU A 294 -12.20 6.37 10.85
CA LEU A 294 -12.68 5.88 12.14
C LEU A 294 -14.19 6.07 12.29
N SER A 295 -14.94 5.73 11.23
CA SER A 295 -16.41 5.85 11.17
C SER A 295 -17.05 4.55 10.71
N GLY A 296 -18.25 4.27 11.21
CA GLY A 296 -19.05 3.12 10.77
C GLY A 296 -19.75 3.34 9.43
N ASN A 297 -19.81 4.58 8.93
CA ASN A 297 -20.51 4.94 7.69
C ASN A 297 -19.63 4.83 6.45
N GLN A 298 -18.31 4.76 6.62
CA GLN A 298 -17.34 4.67 5.54
C GLN A 298 -16.46 3.43 5.69
N PRO A 299 -15.81 2.99 4.60
CA PRO A 299 -14.79 1.95 4.67
C PRO A 299 -13.68 2.33 5.65
N LEU A 300 -13.22 1.36 6.46
CA LEU A 300 -12.14 1.57 7.44
C LEU A 300 -10.85 2.00 6.75
N VAL A 301 -10.53 1.40 5.60
CA VAL A 301 -9.40 1.79 4.75
C VAL A 301 -9.95 2.67 3.65
N ASN A 302 -9.69 3.98 3.72
CA ASN A 302 -10.20 4.93 2.72
C ASN A 302 -9.23 5.16 1.56
N GLY A 303 -7.94 4.99 1.83
CA GLY A 303 -6.88 5.33 0.88
C GLY A 303 -5.61 4.53 1.16
N ILE A 304 -5.06 3.89 0.14
CA ILE A 304 -3.70 3.35 0.13
C ILE A 304 -3.03 3.88 -1.13
N HIS A 305 -1.92 4.58 -0.98
CA HIS A 305 -1.11 5.07 -2.10
C HIS A 305 0.32 4.63 -1.89
N LEU A 306 0.77 3.68 -2.70
CA LEU A 306 2.13 3.20 -2.71
C LEU A 306 2.78 3.59 -4.04
N LEU A 307 4.01 4.09 -3.93
CA LEU A 307 4.93 4.34 -5.03
C LEU A 307 6.22 3.61 -4.68
N GLY A 308 6.69 2.69 -5.53
CA GLY A 308 7.98 2.04 -5.36
C GLY A 308 8.85 2.17 -6.61
N ARG A 309 10.12 2.54 -6.46
CA ARG A 309 11.07 2.50 -7.58
C ARG A 309 11.48 1.06 -7.85
N LEU A 310 11.23 0.55 -9.05
CA LEU A 310 11.70 -0.78 -9.46
C LEU A 310 13.10 -0.74 -10.07
N TRP A 311 13.41 0.36 -10.75
CA TRP A 311 14.70 0.57 -11.43
C TRP A 311 14.94 2.07 -11.62
N GLY A 312 16.19 2.51 -11.60
CA GLY A 312 16.56 3.91 -11.81
C GLY A 312 17.88 4.06 -12.57
N VAL A 313 18.00 5.16 -13.31
CA VAL A 313 19.27 5.60 -13.91
C VAL A 313 19.98 6.52 -12.94
N GLN A 314 21.32 6.50 -12.99
CA GLN A 314 22.16 7.44 -12.27
C GLN A 314 21.74 8.90 -12.55
N ASN A 315 21.79 9.72 -11.51
CA ASN A 315 21.27 11.07 -11.59
C ASN A 315 22.13 11.93 -12.51
N GLN A 316 21.47 12.74 -13.33
CA GLN A 316 22.16 13.76 -14.09
C GLN A 316 21.89 15.10 -13.42
N ASP A 317 22.98 15.80 -13.09
CA ASP A 317 22.94 17.17 -12.59
C ASP A 317 23.17 18.10 -13.78
N PHE A 318 22.15 18.90 -14.10
CA PHE A 318 22.22 19.94 -15.12
C PHE A 318 21.90 21.28 -14.48
N ASP A 319 22.87 22.20 -14.44
CA ASP A 319 22.72 23.53 -13.82
C ASP A 319 22.19 23.49 -12.36
N GLY A 320 22.59 22.47 -11.58
CA GLY A 320 22.15 22.29 -10.19
C GLY A 320 20.76 21.69 -10.04
N ILE A 321 20.11 21.30 -11.14
CA ILE A 321 18.87 20.53 -11.14
C ILE A 321 19.23 19.05 -11.05
N GLN A 322 18.92 18.44 -9.90
CA GLN A 322 19.04 16.99 -9.76
C GLN A 322 17.84 16.35 -10.45
N SER A 323 18.13 15.39 -11.33
CA SER A 323 17.10 14.63 -12.04
C SER A 323 17.29 13.14 -11.83
N GLN A 324 16.20 12.44 -11.54
CA GLN A 324 16.18 10.99 -11.42
C GLN A 324 15.10 10.43 -12.34
N PHE A 325 15.52 9.56 -13.26
CA PHE A 325 14.62 8.80 -14.12
C PHE A 325 14.56 7.33 -13.66
N GLY A 326 13.39 6.71 -13.77
CA GLY A 326 13.25 5.31 -13.42
C GLY A 326 11.94 4.68 -13.87
N ILE A 327 11.82 3.39 -13.59
CA ILE A 327 10.57 2.65 -13.69
C ILE A 327 10.01 2.49 -12.27
N PHE A 328 8.73 2.82 -12.12
CA PHE A 328 8.04 2.81 -10.84
C PHE A 328 6.83 1.90 -10.90
N GLN A 329 6.53 1.30 -9.76
CA GLN A 329 5.28 0.60 -9.50
C GLN A 329 4.37 1.52 -8.69
N HIS A 330 3.11 1.62 -9.10
CA HIS A 330 2.07 2.25 -8.30
C HIS A 330 1.03 1.22 -7.85
N PHE A 331 0.61 1.36 -6.60
CA PHE A 331 -0.57 0.69 -6.06
C PHE A 331 -1.44 1.73 -5.39
N ASN A 332 -2.60 2.03 -5.98
CA ASN A 332 -3.54 2.99 -5.42
C ASN A 332 -4.88 2.32 -5.16
N TYR A 333 -5.43 2.53 -3.98
CA TYR A 333 -6.75 2.06 -3.58
C TYR A 333 -7.49 3.23 -2.95
N TYR A 334 -8.60 3.63 -3.55
CA TYR A 334 -9.53 4.62 -3.02
C TYR A 334 -10.89 3.95 -2.85
N ASP A 335 -11.42 4.00 -1.64
CA ASP A 335 -12.74 3.45 -1.36
C ASP A 335 -13.59 4.39 -0.49
N SER A 336 -14.84 4.51 -0.91
CA SER A 336 -15.87 5.26 -0.20
C SER A 336 -17.22 4.56 -0.36
N SER A 337 -18.13 4.90 0.54
CA SER A 337 -19.53 4.52 0.48
C SER A 337 -20.39 5.77 0.31
N PRO A 338 -21.64 5.64 -0.17
CA PRO A 338 -22.59 6.74 -0.21
C PRO A 338 -22.66 7.46 1.15
N VAL A 339 -22.74 8.78 1.11
CA VAL A 339 -22.80 9.60 2.32
C VAL A 339 -24.07 9.27 3.11
N LYS A 340 -23.95 9.10 4.43
CA LYS A 340 -25.11 8.80 5.27
C LYS A 340 -26.16 9.90 5.17
N ASN A 341 -27.42 9.50 4.94
CA ASN A 341 -28.56 10.42 4.71
C ASN A 341 -28.36 11.37 3.52
N GLY A 342 -27.41 11.08 2.63
CA GLY A 342 -27.18 11.80 1.38
C GLY A 342 -27.82 11.10 0.19
N THR A 343 -27.28 11.37 -1.00
CA THR A 343 -27.63 10.64 -2.22
C THR A 343 -27.12 9.20 -2.19
N SER A 344 -27.62 8.35 -3.09
CA SER A 344 -27.09 7.00 -3.31
C SER A 344 -25.78 6.99 -4.10
N LEU A 345 -25.23 8.16 -4.46
CA LEU A 345 -24.01 8.28 -5.25
C LEU A 345 -22.80 7.89 -4.39
N THR A 346 -22.03 6.91 -4.87
CA THR A 346 -20.71 6.63 -4.30
C THR A 346 -19.74 7.74 -4.71
N PRO A 347 -19.21 8.56 -3.78
CA PRO A 347 -18.47 9.77 -4.13
C PRO A 347 -17.21 9.49 -4.96
N TYR A 348 -16.43 8.47 -4.59
CA TYR A 348 -15.31 7.95 -5.39
C TYR A 348 -15.01 6.49 -5.03
N ARG A 349 -14.67 5.66 -6.02
CA ARG A 349 -14.14 4.31 -5.78
C ARG A 349 -13.32 3.92 -6.99
N ILE A 350 -12.01 3.84 -6.81
CA ILE A 350 -11.06 3.50 -7.86
C ILE A 350 -9.87 2.74 -7.28
N SER A 351 -9.34 1.80 -8.04
CA SER A 351 -8.09 1.14 -7.71
C SER A 351 -7.23 0.96 -8.94
N GLU A 352 -5.93 1.04 -8.72
CA GLU A 352 -4.85 0.74 -9.63
C GLU A 352 -4.03 -0.37 -8.93
N ALA A 353 -4.48 -1.62 -9.08
CA ALA A 353 -3.94 -2.76 -8.33
C ALA A 353 -2.66 -3.33 -8.97
N ALA A 354 -2.51 -3.20 -10.29
CA ALA A 354 -1.32 -3.61 -11.01
C ALA A 354 -0.93 -2.52 -12.01
N SER A 355 0.07 -1.70 -11.66
CA SER A 355 0.54 -0.64 -12.55
C SER A 355 2.03 -0.37 -12.47
N PHE A 356 2.59 -0.04 -13.63
CA PHE A 356 4.01 0.22 -13.79
C PHE A 356 4.22 1.27 -14.87
N GLY A 357 5.26 2.08 -14.73
CA GLY A 357 5.68 2.93 -15.83
C GLY A 357 6.84 3.85 -15.53
N PRO A 358 7.28 4.61 -16.54
CA PRO A 358 8.34 5.58 -16.38
C PRO A 358 7.92 6.72 -15.45
N GLY A 359 8.89 7.21 -14.71
CA GLY A 359 8.76 8.39 -13.88
C GLY A 359 10.02 9.23 -13.90
N ILE A 360 9.84 10.51 -13.65
CA ILE A 360 10.93 11.46 -13.44
C ILE A 360 10.69 12.28 -12.18
N ILE A 361 11.74 12.44 -11.39
CA ILE A 361 11.77 13.25 -10.17
C ILE A 361 12.84 14.33 -10.39
N TYR A 362 12.42 15.58 -10.34
CA TYR A 362 13.29 16.74 -10.39
C TYR A 362 13.36 17.39 -9.02
N ARG A 363 14.57 17.77 -8.60
CA ARG A 363 14.80 18.68 -7.49
C ARG A 363 15.52 19.90 -8.04
N PHE A 364 14.85 21.04 -7.93
CA PHE A 364 15.40 22.31 -8.40
C PHE A 364 16.37 22.88 -7.36
N PRO A 365 17.39 23.66 -7.80
CA PRO A 365 18.22 24.44 -6.90
C PRO A 365 17.38 25.53 -6.20
N HIS A 366 18.00 26.35 -5.36
CA HIS A 366 17.27 27.34 -4.58
C HIS A 366 16.39 28.27 -5.44
N VAL A 367 15.06 28.16 -5.33
CA VAL A 367 14.08 28.96 -6.07
C VAL A 367 13.42 29.97 -5.14
N GLY A 368 13.82 31.24 -5.24
CA GLY A 368 13.25 32.31 -4.42
C GLY A 368 13.42 32.04 -2.92
N ASN A 369 12.30 32.00 -2.18
CA ASN A 369 12.29 31.73 -0.74
C ASN A 369 12.10 30.23 -0.39
N LEU A 370 12.14 29.33 -1.37
CA LEU A 370 11.94 27.90 -1.16
C LEU A 370 13.24 27.23 -0.72
N GLU A 371 13.19 26.47 0.37
CA GLU A 371 14.27 25.59 0.79
C GLU A 371 14.43 24.42 -0.20
N ARG A 372 13.29 23.89 -0.64
CA ARG A 372 13.22 22.74 -1.55
C ARG A 372 12.03 22.88 -2.48
N LEU A 373 12.27 22.70 -3.78
CA LEU A 373 11.24 22.56 -4.80
C LEU A 373 11.49 21.24 -5.54
N GLU A 374 10.52 20.33 -5.47
CA GLU A 374 10.56 19.07 -6.21
C GLU A 374 9.33 18.95 -7.12
N GLN A 375 9.54 18.41 -8.31
CA GLN A 375 8.48 18.03 -9.24
C GLN A 375 8.64 16.56 -9.60
N ARG A 376 7.59 15.79 -9.41
CA ARG A 376 7.55 14.36 -9.77
C ARG A 376 6.46 14.16 -10.82
N VAL A 377 6.77 13.40 -11.85
CA VAL A 377 5.87 13.09 -12.97
C VAL A 377 5.97 11.61 -13.26
N PHE A 378 4.83 10.92 -13.28
CA PHE A 378 4.75 9.50 -13.58
C PHE A 378 3.68 9.24 -14.62
N VAL A 379 3.95 8.32 -15.54
CA VAL A 379 2.99 7.81 -16.52
C VAL A 379 3.01 6.30 -16.38
N ASN A 380 1.88 5.69 -15.99
CA ASN A 380 1.80 4.27 -15.71
C ASN A 380 0.84 3.58 -16.69
N GLY A 381 1.21 2.38 -17.12
CA GLY A 381 0.26 1.42 -17.67
C GLY A 381 -0.43 0.68 -16.53
N ILE A 382 -1.77 0.67 -16.52
CA ILE A 382 -2.60 -0.07 -15.59
C ILE A 382 -2.94 -1.41 -16.26
N LEU A 383 -2.36 -2.50 -15.75
CA LEU A 383 -2.69 -3.86 -16.21
C LEU A 383 -4.02 -4.33 -15.62
N LEU A 384 -4.27 -3.97 -14.36
CA LEU A 384 -5.53 -4.20 -13.67
C LEU A 384 -5.87 -3.03 -12.76
N GLY A 385 -7.07 -2.48 -12.96
CA GLY A 385 -7.70 -1.53 -12.07
C GLY A 385 -9.20 -1.79 -11.95
N GLY A 386 -9.82 -1.08 -11.02
CA GLY A 386 -11.26 -1.10 -10.82
C GLY A 386 -11.82 0.30 -10.62
N THR A 387 -13.05 0.54 -11.08
CA THR A 387 -13.74 1.83 -10.99
C THR A 387 -15.22 1.60 -10.74
N LYS A 388 -15.88 2.43 -9.92
CA LYS A 388 -17.32 2.32 -9.65
C LYS A 388 -18.12 2.19 -10.95
N SER A 389 -19.09 1.29 -10.96
CA SER A 389 -20.10 1.26 -12.01
C SER A 389 -21.47 1.68 -11.50
N ASP A 390 -22.21 2.39 -12.34
CA ASP A 390 -23.52 2.95 -12.04
C ASP A 390 -24.67 2.01 -12.45
N TYR A 391 -24.41 1.00 -13.31
CA TYR A 391 -25.41 0.05 -13.80
C TYR A 391 -25.09 -1.41 -13.46
N TYR A 392 -23.82 -1.79 -13.38
CA TYR A 392 -23.40 -3.13 -12.98
C TYR A 392 -23.68 -3.38 -11.50
N ASN A 393 -24.47 -4.41 -11.21
CA ASN A 393 -24.65 -4.96 -9.87
C ASN A 393 -24.99 -6.45 -9.97
N ILE A 394 -23.98 -7.31 -9.83
CA ILE A 394 -24.13 -8.78 -9.94
C ILE A 394 -23.44 -9.42 -8.74
N ILE A 395 -24.19 -10.22 -7.99
CA ILE A 395 -23.80 -10.75 -6.67
C ILE A 395 -23.41 -9.59 -5.75
N ASP A 396 -22.12 -9.43 -5.48
CA ASP A 396 -21.58 -8.45 -4.55
C ASP A 396 -20.74 -7.38 -5.27
N ARG A 397 -20.60 -7.47 -6.61
CA ARG A 397 -19.79 -6.54 -7.40
C ARG A 397 -20.63 -5.44 -8.02
N ASP A 398 -20.27 -4.21 -7.70
CA ASP A 398 -20.91 -2.98 -8.18
C ASP A 398 -19.94 -2.04 -8.92
N TYR A 399 -18.85 -2.60 -9.44
CA TYR A 399 -17.75 -1.87 -10.09
C TYR A 399 -17.27 -2.57 -11.34
N ASN A 400 -16.68 -1.78 -12.24
CA ASN A 400 -16.05 -2.26 -13.45
C ASN A 400 -14.56 -2.48 -13.21
N MET A 401 -14.03 -3.54 -13.79
CA MET A 401 -12.60 -3.82 -13.90
C MET A 401 -12.09 -3.46 -15.28
N GLY A 402 -10.78 -3.31 -15.40
CA GLY A 402 -10.18 -2.99 -16.69
C GLY A 402 -8.68 -2.80 -16.64
N SER A 403 -8.18 -2.41 -17.80
CA SER A 403 -6.80 -1.95 -18.00
C SER A 403 -6.80 -0.57 -18.63
N GLY A 404 -5.69 0.15 -18.56
CA GLY A 404 -5.64 1.53 -19.02
C GLY A 404 -4.33 2.22 -18.65
N TYR A 405 -4.40 3.49 -18.27
CA TYR A 405 -3.23 4.25 -17.88
C TYR A 405 -3.53 5.27 -16.77
N SER A 406 -2.50 5.68 -16.05
CA SER A 406 -2.56 6.79 -15.11
C SER A 406 -1.44 7.80 -15.37
N ILE A 407 -1.71 9.07 -15.05
CA ILE A 407 -0.73 10.15 -15.04
C ILE A 407 -0.75 10.77 -13.65
N LYS A 408 0.43 10.93 -13.05
CA LYS A 408 0.56 11.43 -11.68
C LYS A 408 1.57 12.55 -11.61
N LEU A 409 1.17 13.66 -11.01
CA LEU A 409 2.01 14.82 -10.76
C LEU A 409 2.05 15.08 -9.26
N ASN A 410 3.25 15.29 -8.73
CA ASN A 410 3.46 15.69 -7.35
C ASN A 410 4.44 16.86 -7.32
N THR A 411 3.94 18.04 -6.98
CA THR A 411 4.76 19.22 -6.74
C THR A 411 4.94 19.38 -5.25
N GLN A 412 6.18 19.50 -4.77
CA GLN A 412 6.49 19.75 -3.36
C GLN A 412 7.28 21.04 -3.21
N MET A 413 6.82 21.89 -2.30
CA MET A 413 7.44 23.15 -1.96
C MET A 413 7.65 23.22 -0.45
N VAL A 414 8.90 23.42 -0.03
CA VAL A 414 9.25 23.58 1.39
C VAL A 414 9.63 25.04 1.64
N PHE A 415 8.86 25.69 2.50
CA PHE A 415 9.09 27.06 2.96
C PHE A 415 9.74 27.02 4.35
N PRO A 416 10.95 27.57 4.55
CA PRO A 416 11.70 27.45 5.80
C PRO A 416 10.93 27.84 7.06
N ARG A 417 10.07 28.86 6.96
CA ARG A 417 9.34 29.45 8.10
C ARG A 417 7.87 29.08 8.19
N MET A 418 7.25 28.61 7.11
CA MET A 418 5.81 28.31 7.07
C MET A 418 5.52 26.81 7.16
N GLY A 419 6.32 25.98 6.48
CA GLY A 419 6.11 24.54 6.38
C GLY A 419 6.13 24.04 4.94
N ARG A 420 5.35 23.00 4.63
CA ARG A 420 5.35 22.31 3.33
C ARG A 420 4.03 22.51 2.61
N PHE A 421 4.09 22.89 1.34
CA PHE A 421 3.00 22.76 0.40
C PHE A 421 3.25 21.57 -0.52
N ALA A 422 2.22 20.79 -0.80
CA ALA A 422 2.23 19.78 -1.84
C ALA A 422 0.98 19.94 -2.70
N PHE A 423 1.13 19.75 -4.00
CA PHE A 423 0.02 19.67 -4.93
C PHE A 423 0.11 18.36 -5.70
N ASN A 424 -0.86 17.49 -5.46
CA ASN A 424 -0.97 16.19 -6.10
C ASN A 424 -2.05 16.24 -7.17
N VAL A 425 -1.75 15.68 -8.34
CA VAL A 425 -2.72 15.45 -9.41
C VAL A 425 -2.63 13.99 -9.81
N ASP A 426 -3.71 13.23 -9.60
CA ASP A 426 -3.82 11.87 -10.08
C ASP A 426 -4.89 11.82 -11.17
N TYR A 427 -4.52 11.39 -12.36
CA TYR A 427 -5.44 11.11 -13.46
C TYR A 427 -5.44 9.62 -13.77
N TYR A 428 -6.62 9.05 -13.89
CA TYR A 428 -6.83 7.64 -14.25
C TYR A 428 -7.73 7.56 -15.46
N HIS A 429 -7.41 6.66 -16.38
CA HIS A 429 -8.28 6.29 -17.49
C HIS A 429 -8.27 4.77 -17.64
N ILE A 430 -9.40 4.14 -17.29
CA ILE A 430 -9.55 2.68 -17.25
C ILE A 430 -10.60 2.27 -18.29
N TYR A 431 -10.27 1.29 -19.11
CA TYR A 431 -11.14 0.72 -20.13
C TYR A 431 -11.68 -0.63 -19.68
N THR A 432 -13.00 -0.77 -19.75
CA THR A 432 -13.70 -2.04 -19.51
C THR A 432 -14.03 -2.65 -20.86
N TRP A 433 -13.22 -3.66 -21.23
CA TRP A 433 -13.20 -4.22 -22.57
C TRP A 433 -14.31 -5.25 -22.80
N LYS A 434 -14.53 -6.11 -21.79
CA LYS A 434 -15.42 -7.27 -21.86
C LYS A 434 -16.65 -7.07 -20.98
N GLY A 435 -17.75 -6.59 -21.57
CA GLY A 435 -19.01 -6.41 -20.85
C GLY A 435 -19.91 -7.65 -20.79
N TYR A 436 -21.01 -7.55 -20.04
CA TYR A 436 -22.04 -8.60 -19.90
C TYR A 436 -23.27 -8.39 -20.79
N GLU A 437 -23.38 -7.28 -21.51
CA GLU A 437 -24.64 -6.80 -22.12
C GLU A 437 -25.18 -7.69 -23.25
N GLN A 438 -24.38 -8.64 -23.74
CA GLN A 438 -24.78 -9.64 -24.73
C GLN A 438 -25.04 -11.01 -24.11
N LYS A 439 -25.10 -11.11 -22.78
CA LYS A 439 -25.29 -12.36 -22.03
C LYS A 439 -26.66 -12.37 -21.38
N ASP A 440 -27.31 -13.52 -21.42
CA ASP A 440 -28.57 -13.73 -20.74
C ASP A 440 -28.33 -14.03 -19.25
N LEU A 441 -28.57 -13.02 -18.42
CA LEU A 441 -28.39 -13.12 -16.97
C LEU A 441 -29.38 -14.09 -16.31
N ALA A 442 -30.49 -14.46 -16.96
CA ALA A 442 -31.45 -15.40 -16.41
C ALA A 442 -30.97 -16.86 -16.48
N THR A 443 -30.03 -17.16 -17.37
CA THR A 443 -29.57 -18.53 -17.65
C THR A 443 -28.09 -18.76 -17.32
N VAL A 444 -27.28 -17.70 -17.25
CA VAL A 444 -25.85 -17.78 -16.95
C VAL A 444 -25.62 -17.80 -15.43
N ASN A 445 -24.88 -18.80 -14.95
CA ASN A 445 -24.38 -18.80 -13.57
C ASN A 445 -23.49 -17.57 -13.35
N PRO A 446 -23.80 -16.67 -12.39
CA PRO A 446 -23.04 -15.47 -12.12
C PRO A 446 -21.53 -15.71 -11.89
N LEU A 447 -21.14 -16.84 -11.29
CA LEU A 447 -19.74 -17.22 -11.07
C LEU A 447 -18.98 -17.48 -12.39
N TYR A 448 -19.70 -17.80 -13.45
CA TYR A 448 -19.16 -18.05 -14.79
C TYR A 448 -19.48 -16.93 -15.77
N LEU A 449 -20.06 -15.82 -15.30
CA LEU A 449 -20.44 -14.70 -16.15
C LEU A 449 -19.23 -14.17 -16.91
N ASN A 450 -18.03 -14.19 -16.34
CA ASN A 450 -16.78 -13.89 -17.02
C ASN A 450 -16.86 -12.57 -17.82
N ALA A 451 -17.18 -11.49 -17.10
CA ALA A 451 -17.28 -10.13 -17.62
C ALA A 451 -16.53 -9.20 -16.66
N GLN A 452 -15.98 -8.12 -17.19
CA GLN A 452 -15.29 -7.09 -16.42
C GLN A 452 -16.25 -6.07 -15.80
N GLY A 453 -17.54 -6.08 -16.14
CA GLY A 453 -18.53 -5.07 -15.73
C GLY A 453 -19.31 -4.54 -16.92
N ASP A 454 -19.77 -3.28 -16.88
CA ASP A 454 -20.34 -2.60 -18.04
C ASP A 454 -19.24 -2.17 -19.03
N ARG A 455 -19.41 -2.49 -20.31
CA ARG A 455 -18.45 -2.11 -21.35
C ARG A 455 -18.40 -0.59 -21.53
N GLY A 456 -17.20 -0.03 -21.47
CA GLY A 456 -17.02 1.42 -21.50
C GLY A 456 -15.61 1.86 -21.11
N ASN A 457 -15.49 3.12 -20.70
CA ASN A 457 -14.29 3.67 -20.09
C ASN A 457 -14.67 4.63 -18.96
N ALA A 458 -13.83 4.71 -17.93
CA ALA A 458 -13.97 5.65 -16.85
C ALA A 458 -12.70 6.49 -16.70
N GLU A 459 -12.90 7.79 -16.54
CA GLU A 459 -11.88 8.79 -16.25
C GLU A 459 -12.10 9.29 -14.82
N LEU A 460 -11.02 9.37 -14.03
CA LEU A 460 -11.03 10.02 -12.72
C LEU A 460 -9.86 10.99 -12.63
N LEU A 461 -10.16 12.25 -12.33
CA LEU A 461 -9.17 13.25 -11.94
C LEU A 461 -9.31 13.57 -10.45
N VAL A 462 -8.19 13.47 -9.73
CA VAL A 462 -8.07 13.83 -8.32
C VAL A 462 -7.09 14.99 -8.20
N LEU A 463 -7.56 16.12 -7.68
CA LEU A 463 -6.73 17.29 -7.37
C LEU A 463 -6.60 17.40 -5.87
N ASN A 464 -5.39 17.35 -5.33
CA ASN A 464 -5.15 17.38 -3.90
C ASN A 464 -4.08 18.41 -3.50
N PRO A 465 -4.46 19.68 -3.25
CA PRO A 465 -3.64 20.63 -2.52
C PRO A 465 -3.56 20.27 -1.03
N LEU A 466 -2.36 20.28 -0.49
CA LEU A 466 -2.06 19.95 0.90
C LEU A 466 -1.04 20.93 1.47
N PHE A 467 -1.35 21.56 2.59
CA PHE A 467 -0.45 22.38 3.37
C PHE A 467 -0.20 21.76 4.73
N VAL A 468 1.06 21.64 5.12
CA VAL A 468 1.48 21.30 6.49
C VAL A 468 2.18 22.51 7.08
N PHE A 469 1.52 23.16 8.05
CA PHE A 469 2.09 24.26 8.81
C PHE A 469 2.95 23.72 9.94
N ARG A 470 4.20 24.19 10.04
CA ARG A 470 5.11 23.74 11.10
C ARG A 470 4.72 24.42 12.43
N LEU A 471 4.54 23.62 13.48
CA LEU A 471 4.40 24.09 14.86
C LEU A 471 5.70 23.84 15.66
N ARG A 472 5.66 24.11 16.96
CA ARG A 472 6.79 23.80 17.86
C ARG A 472 6.90 22.30 18.14
N ASN A 473 8.09 21.85 18.52
CA ASN A 473 8.38 20.49 18.98
C ASN A 473 8.09 19.38 17.95
N GLY A 474 8.32 19.66 16.66
CA GLY A 474 8.14 18.67 15.58
C GLY A 474 6.70 18.43 15.15
N MET A 475 5.71 19.02 15.85
CA MET A 475 4.31 18.93 15.46
C MET A 475 3.98 19.85 14.28
N GLY A 476 2.88 19.57 13.57
CA GLY A 476 2.35 20.41 12.51
C GLY A 476 0.83 20.37 12.42
N VAL A 477 0.24 21.27 11.63
CA VAL A 477 -1.17 21.22 11.27
C VAL A 477 -1.26 20.99 9.77
N GLU A 478 -1.95 19.93 9.38
CA GLU A 478 -2.28 19.63 7.99
C GLU A 478 -3.64 20.22 7.65
N LEU A 479 -3.70 20.94 6.54
CA LEU A 479 -4.92 21.32 5.84
C LEU A 479 -4.82 20.75 4.43
N SER A 480 -5.74 19.89 4.04
CA SER A 480 -5.79 19.35 2.68
C SER A 480 -7.21 19.36 2.11
N GLY A 481 -7.31 19.56 0.81
CA GLY A 481 -8.54 19.39 0.06
C GLY A 481 -8.32 18.37 -1.05
N SER A 482 -9.29 17.52 -1.33
CA SER A 482 -9.28 16.63 -2.49
C SER A 482 -10.52 16.88 -3.32
N TYR A 483 -10.36 17.19 -4.60
CA TYR A 483 -11.45 17.34 -5.55
C TYR A 483 -11.45 16.17 -6.51
N PHE A 484 -12.58 15.48 -6.62
CA PHE A 484 -12.74 14.28 -7.44
C PHE A 484 -13.70 14.58 -8.59
N LEU A 485 -13.26 14.31 -9.80
CA LEU A 485 -14.04 14.44 -11.03
C LEU A 485 -14.05 13.08 -11.74
N ARG A 486 -15.20 12.40 -11.74
CA ARG A 486 -15.39 11.13 -12.42
C ARG A 486 -16.27 11.33 -13.64
N THR A 487 -15.84 10.79 -14.77
CA THR A 487 -16.66 10.66 -15.98
C THR A 487 -16.62 9.21 -16.42
N THR A 488 -17.77 8.54 -16.44
CA THR A 488 -17.91 7.19 -16.97
C THR A 488 -18.69 7.23 -18.28
N ARG A 489 -18.07 6.74 -19.35
CA ARG A 489 -18.70 6.61 -20.67
C ARG A 489 -19.05 5.15 -20.91
N TYR A 490 -20.35 4.87 -20.97
CA TYR A 490 -20.86 3.53 -21.18
C TYR A 490 -21.16 3.31 -22.66
N LYS A 491 -20.96 2.09 -23.15
CA LYS A 491 -21.28 1.76 -24.55
C LYS A 491 -22.78 1.58 -24.78
N TYR A 492 -23.49 1.04 -23.77
CA TYR A 492 -24.89 0.61 -23.89
C TYR A 492 -25.83 1.31 -22.90
N TYR A 493 -25.30 2.21 -22.07
CA TYR A 493 -26.05 2.97 -21.06
C TYR A 493 -25.71 4.45 -21.15
N ASP A 494 -26.47 5.29 -20.45
CA ASP A 494 -26.20 6.72 -20.41
C ASP A 494 -24.92 7.03 -19.63
N ASN A 495 -24.14 7.99 -20.14
CA ASN A 495 -22.93 8.45 -19.51
C ASN A 495 -23.22 9.07 -18.13
N VAL A 496 -22.32 8.86 -17.18
CA VAL A 496 -22.44 9.39 -15.82
C VAL A 496 -21.28 10.32 -15.52
N HIS A 497 -21.62 11.49 -15.00
CA HIS A 497 -20.66 12.46 -14.46
C HIS A 497 -20.91 12.62 -12.97
N ALA A 498 -19.85 12.50 -12.18
CA ALA A 498 -19.90 12.67 -10.74
C ALA A 498 -18.77 13.58 -10.28
N GLN A 499 -19.08 14.51 -9.38
CA GLN A 499 -18.08 15.37 -8.77
C GLN A 499 -18.31 15.43 -7.27
N THR A 500 -17.21 15.42 -6.52
CA THR A 500 -17.26 15.58 -5.07
C THR A 500 -15.97 16.20 -4.58
N PHE A 501 -15.98 16.65 -3.33
CA PHE A 501 -14.80 17.12 -2.66
C PHE A 501 -14.70 16.58 -1.24
N GLU A 502 -13.50 16.65 -0.74
CA GLU A 502 -13.15 16.27 0.61
C GLU A 502 -12.25 17.33 1.20
N LEU A 503 -12.46 17.65 2.47
CA LEU A 503 -11.58 18.53 3.24
C LEU A 503 -11.06 17.75 4.44
N ARG A 504 -9.76 17.87 4.72
CA ARG A 504 -9.15 17.32 5.93
C ARG A 504 -8.42 18.41 6.69
N MET A 505 -8.55 18.33 8.01
CA MET A 505 -7.74 19.08 8.95
C MET A 505 -7.26 18.14 10.04
N GLY A 506 -5.96 18.13 10.29
CA GLY A 506 -5.38 17.23 11.28
C GLY A 506 -4.09 17.74 11.91
N LEU A 507 -3.76 17.17 13.07
CA LEU A 507 -2.48 17.36 13.74
C LEU A 507 -1.49 16.34 13.17
N VAL A 508 -0.34 16.82 12.71
CA VAL A 508 0.79 16.01 12.24
C VAL A 508 1.77 15.81 13.39
N LEU A 509 2.14 14.56 13.62
CA LEU A 509 3.09 14.09 14.63
C LEU A 509 4.31 13.42 14.00
#